data_AF-A0A399NBK4-F1
#
_entry.id   AF-A0A399NBK4-F1
#
_cell.length_a   1.000
_cell.length_b   1.000
_cell.length_c   1.000
_cell.angle_alpha   90.00
_cell.angle_beta   90.00
_cell.angle_gamma   90.00
#
_symmetry.space_group_name_H-M   'P 1'
#
loop_
_entity.id
_entity.type
_entity.pdbx_description
1 polymer ?
#
loop_
_entity_poly.entity_id
_entity_poly.type
_entity_poly.pdbx_seq_one_letter_code
_entity_poly.pdbx_strand_id
1 'polypeptide(L)'
;MTERIPSVPAPALLREQVARALRLDPADVGLDDDLVDLGLESTALIRLAGSWRRDGLAADFSRLAADPTIRAWARMLGEAAADGDGAGDAADPATRPAAPTLDPASPSPLTPLQHAYWLGRQPGQPSGSVAAHFYVELDGADPDPERLRAALAALVARHASLRTRFRDDGTQQPLPAGEEPPAAR
;
A
#
# COMPACT_ATOMS: atom_id res chain seq x y z
N MET A 1 13.19 16.73 -26.51
CA MET A 1 12.41 15.90 -25.58
C MET A 1 13.24 14.65 -25.34
N THR A 2 14.10 14.67 -24.33
CA THR A 2 15.10 13.61 -24.11
C THR A 2 14.45 12.52 -23.28
N GLU A 3 14.13 11.39 -23.90
CA GLU A 3 13.71 10.18 -23.20
C GLU A 3 14.85 9.75 -22.28
N ARG A 4 14.61 9.84 -20.97
CA ARG A 4 15.56 9.43 -19.95
C ARG A 4 15.42 7.93 -19.80
N ILE A 5 16.28 7.18 -20.48
CA ILE A 5 16.42 5.73 -20.26
C ILE A 5 16.60 5.51 -18.74
N PRO A 6 15.77 4.68 -18.08
CA PRO A 6 15.95 4.41 -16.66
C PRO A 6 17.30 3.73 -16.47
N SER A 7 18.23 4.43 -15.79
CA SER A 7 19.54 3.88 -15.50
C SER A 7 19.40 2.93 -14.31
N VAL A 8 19.78 1.66 -14.53
CA VAL A 8 19.86 0.66 -13.47
C VAL A 8 20.80 1.18 -12.39
N PRO A 9 20.37 1.27 -11.12
CA PRO A 9 21.21 1.80 -10.06
C PRO A 9 22.41 0.88 -9.88
N ALA A 10 23.62 1.47 -9.89
CA ALA A 10 24.83 0.73 -9.60
C ALA A 10 24.71 0.06 -8.20
N PRO A 11 25.34 -1.12 -7.97
CA PRO A 11 25.28 -1.80 -6.67
C PRO A 11 25.63 -0.90 -5.47
N ALA A 12 26.52 0.08 -5.65
CA ALA A 12 26.85 1.06 -4.63
C ALA A 12 25.66 1.96 -4.25
N LEU A 13 24.87 2.41 -5.23
CA LEU A 13 23.67 3.23 -4.99
C LEU A 13 22.56 2.40 -4.33
N LEU A 14 22.39 1.15 -4.74
CA LEU A 14 21.46 0.22 -4.08
C LEU A 14 21.85 0.00 -2.62
N ARG A 15 23.14 -0.24 -2.36
CA ARG A 15 23.69 -0.36 -1.01
C ARG A 15 23.39 0.87 -0.16
N GLU A 16 23.58 2.07 -0.68
CA GLU A 16 23.25 3.31 0.05
C GLU A 16 21.75 3.42 0.39
N GLN A 17 20.88 3.04 -0.55
CA GLN A 17 19.43 3.07 -0.34
C GLN A 17 18.99 2.05 0.72
N VAL A 18 19.58 0.84 0.69
CA VAL A 18 19.33 -0.22 1.66
C VAL A 18 19.87 0.15 3.04
N ALA A 19 21.12 0.59 3.14
CA ALA A 19 21.72 1.01 4.40
C ALA A 19 20.91 2.13 5.07
N ARG A 20 20.42 3.10 4.28
CA ARG A 20 19.50 4.14 4.78
C ARG A 20 18.19 3.55 5.32
N ALA A 21 17.63 2.54 4.66
CA ALA A 21 16.40 1.89 5.11
C ALA A 21 16.61 1.10 6.43
N LEU A 22 17.78 0.47 6.58
CA LEU A 22 18.18 -0.30 7.75
C LEU A 22 18.75 0.56 8.89
N ARG A 23 19.06 1.84 8.62
CA ARG A 23 19.78 2.75 9.52
C ARG A 23 21.19 2.24 9.90
N LEU A 24 21.86 1.61 8.94
CA LEU A 24 23.24 1.12 9.06
C LEU A 24 24.18 2.01 8.23
N ASP A 25 25.49 1.90 8.48
CA ASP A 25 26.49 2.45 7.56
C ASP A 25 26.53 1.59 6.28
N PRO A 26 26.64 2.19 5.07
CA PRO A 26 26.79 1.42 3.83
C PRO A 26 27.96 0.41 3.86
N ALA A 27 29.03 0.68 4.60
CA ALA A 27 30.16 -0.23 4.76
C ALA A 27 29.81 -1.51 5.52
N ASP A 28 28.78 -1.47 6.37
CA ASP A 28 28.30 -2.60 7.18
C ASP A 28 27.31 -3.50 6.42
N VAL A 29 26.98 -3.17 5.17
CA VAL A 29 26.05 -3.94 4.32
C VAL A 29 26.81 -4.60 3.18
N GLY A 30 27.13 -5.89 3.33
CA GLY A 30 27.70 -6.74 2.29
C GLY A 30 26.79 -6.84 1.07
N LEU A 31 27.38 -7.07 -0.12
CA LEU A 31 26.59 -7.21 -1.35
C LEU A 31 25.78 -8.52 -1.38
N ASP A 32 26.23 -9.50 -0.62
CA ASP A 32 25.72 -10.88 -0.57
C ASP A 32 25.12 -11.20 0.81
N ASP A 33 25.02 -10.20 1.71
CA ASP A 33 24.38 -10.36 3.02
C ASP A 33 22.88 -10.51 2.83
N ASP A 34 22.27 -11.40 3.61
CA ASP A 34 20.82 -11.48 3.70
C ASP A 34 20.31 -10.22 4.42
N LEU A 35 19.63 -9.36 3.66
CA LEU A 35 19.14 -8.10 4.19
C LEU A 35 18.04 -8.29 5.25
N VAL A 36 17.33 -9.43 5.24
CA VAL A 36 16.32 -9.75 6.27
C VAL A 36 17.01 -10.00 7.60
N ASP A 37 18.14 -10.73 7.61
CA ASP A 37 18.96 -10.93 8.81
C ASP A 37 19.55 -9.61 9.34
N LEU A 38 19.77 -8.63 8.46
CA LEU A 38 20.17 -7.27 8.81
C LEU A 38 19.00 -6.37 9.23
N GLY A 39 17.78 -6.90 9.33
CA GLY A 39 16.60 -6.17 9.83
C GLY A 39 15.74 -5.52 8.74
N LEU A 40 15.82 -5.98 7.49
CA LEU A 40 14.96 -5.47 6.43
C LEU A 40 13.52 -5.92 6.61
N GLU A 41 12.67 -4.98 6.99
CA GLU A 41 11.24 -5.19 7.10
C GLU A 41 10.54 -5.15 5.73
N SER A 42 9.46 -5.94 5.59
CA SER A 42 8.62 -5.94 4.37
C SER A 42 8.14 -4.54 3.98
N THR A 43 7.88 -3.67 4.96
CA THR A 43 7.45 -2.28 4.71
C THR A 43 8.55 -1.43 4.09
N ALA A 44 9.81 -1.63 4.49
CA ALA A 44 10.96 -0.97 3.90
C ALA A 44 11.17 -1.47 2.46
N LEU A 45 11.03 -2.78 2.23
CA LEU A 45 11.12 -3.37 0.91
C LEU A 45 10.04 -2.85 -0.05
N ILE A 46 8.78 -2.77 0.39
CA ILE A 46 7.67 -2.19 -0.40
C ILE A 46 7.98 -0.74 -0.79
N ARG A 47 8.56 0.05 0.12
CA ARG A 47 8.92 1.46 -0.16
C ARG A 47 10.05 1.57 -1.17
N LEU A 48 11.10 0.76 -1.04
CA LEU A 48 12.23 0.69 -1.97
C LEU A 48 11.77 0.28 -3.37
N ALA A 49 11.03 -0.83 -3.47
CA ALA A 49 10.46 -1.29 -4.73
C ALA A 49 9.54 -0.22 -5.34
N GLY A 50 8.71 0.43 -4.52
CA GLY A 50 7.86 1.53 -4.96
C GLY A 50 8.63 2.74 -5.48
N SER A 51 9.78 3.10 -4.89
CA SER A 51 10.64 4.17 -5.44
C SER A 51 11.26 3.78 -6.78
N TRP A 52 11.80 2.58 -6.91
CA TRP A 52 12.42 2.12 -8.15
C TRP A 52 11.41 2.03 -9.29
N ARG A 53 10.18 1.57 -9.03
CA ARG A 53 9.10 1.58 -10.02
C ARG A 53 8.76 3.00 -10.50
N ARG A 54 8.75 3.99 -9.60
CA ARG A 54 8.55 5.41 -10.00
C ARG A 54 9.68 5.94 -10.88
N ASP A 55 10.88 5.37 -10.74
CA ASP A 55 12.04 5.68 -11.58
C ASP A 55 12.07 4.87 -12.89
N GLY A 56 11.03 4.07 -13.17
CA GLY A 56 10.90 3.29 -14.40
C GLY A 56 11.55 1.90 -14.36
N LEU A 57 11.96 1.42 -13.18
CA LEU A 57 12.58 0.10 -13.01
C LEU A 57 11.52 -0.95 -12.67
N ALA A 58 11.63 -2.13 -13.29
CA ALA A 58 10.78 -3.28 -13.00
C ALA A 58 11.20 -3.99 -11.70
N ALA A 59 10.94 -3.33 -10.57
CA ALA A 59 11.21 -3.87 -9.23
C ALA A 59 10.04 -4.75 -8.75
N ASP A 60 10.05 -6.05 -9.03
CA ASP A 60 9.02 -6.97 -8.54
C ASP A 60 9.24 -7.33 -7.06
N PHE A 61 8.18 -7.22 -6.23
CA PHE A 61 8.32 -7.47 -4.80
C PHE A 61 8.61 -8.94 -4.50
N SER A 62 7.91 -9.85 -5.17
CA SER A 62 8.06 -11.29 -4.92
C SER A 62 9.46 -11.77 -5.27
N ARG A 63 10.04 -11.26 -6.37
CA ARG A 63 11.42 -11.55 -6.75
C ARG A 63 12.45 -10.93 -5.80
N LEU A 64 12.24 -9.68 -5.36
CA LEU A 64 13.13 -9.04 -4.39
C LEU A 64 13.14 -9.79 -3.04
N ALA A 65 11.96 -10.23 -2.57
CA ALA A 65 11.83 -10.94 -1.31
C ALA A 65 12.39 -12.37 -1.37
N ALA A 66 12.47 -12.98 -2.56
CA ALA A 66 12.98 -14.34 -2.74
C ALA A 66 14.51 -14.45 -2.60
N ASP A 67 15.25 -13.40 -2.96
CA ASP A 67 16.71 -13.31 -2.83
C ASP A 67 17.06 -11.89 -2.33
N PRO A 68 17.01 -11.67 -1.01
CA PRO A 68 17.11 -10.35 -0.40
C PRO A 68 18.58 -9.90 -0.27
N THR A 69 19.34 -9.95 -1.37
CA THR A 69 20.74 -9.50 -1.43
C THR A 69 20.91 -8.35 -2.43
N ILE A 70 21.82 -7.41 -2.16
CA ILE A 70 22.07 -6.27 -3.06
C ILE A 70 22.53 -6.76 -4.44
N ARG A 71 23.35 -7.82 -4.50
CA ARG A 71 23.84 -8.40 -5.75
C ARG A 71 22.69 -8.97 -6.59
N ALA A 72 21.79 -9.76 -5.99
CA ALA A 72 20.66 -10.31 -6.70
C ALA A 72 19.72 -9.22 -7.20
N TRP A 73 19.48 -8.19 -6.38
CA TRP A 73 18.64 -7.06 -6.75
C TRP A 73 19.23 -6.26 -7.90
N ALA A 74 20.54 -5.97 -7.88
CA ALA A 74 21.22 -5.28 -8.98
C ALA A 74 21.12 -6.05 -10.30
N ARG A 75 21.29 -7.38 -10.24
CA ARG A 75 21.14 -8.25 -11.41
C ARG A 75 19.70 -8.23 -11.95
N MET A 76 18.71 -8.42 -11.09
CA MET A 76 17.30 -8.45 -11.49
C MET A 76 16.84 -7.11 -12.08
N LEU A 77 17.21 -5.98 -11.46
CA LEU A 77 16.89 -4.66 -11.99
C LEU A 77 17.63 -4.38 -13.31
N GLY A 78 18.82 -4.98 -13.49
CA GLY A 78 19.60 -4.94 -14.73
C GLY A 78 19.00 -5.73 -15.89
N GLU A 79 18.63 -6.98 -15.64
CA GLU A 79 17.98 -7.88 -16.61
C GLU A 79 16.66 -7.27 -17.09
N ALA A 80 15.83 -6.76 -16.18
CA ALA A 80 14.55 -6.20 -16.55
C ALA A 80 14.63 -4.87 -17.33
N ALA A 81 15.74 -4.13 -17.21
CA ALA A 81 16.01 -2.95 -18.04
C ALA A 81 16.55 -3.32 -19.44
N ALA A 82 17.22 -4.47 -19.57
CA ALA A 82 17.75 -4.96 -20.84
C ALA A 82 16.69 -5.65 -21.70
N ASP A 83 15.73 -6.34 -21.07
CA ASP A 83 14.71 -7.11 -21.77
C ASP A 83 13.60 -6.24 -22.36
N GLY A 84 13.50 -4.95 -22.02
CA GLY A 84 12.53 -3.99 -22.60
C GLY A 84 11.04 -4.34 -22.41
N ASP A 85 10.74 -5.52 -21.86
CA ASP A 85 9.43 -6.18 -21.89
C ASP A 85 9.01 -6.69 -20.48
N GLY A 86 9.62 -6.12 -19.43
CA GLY A 86 9.36 -6.45 -18.03
C GLY A 86 8.04 -5.92 -17.46
N ALA A 87 7.01 -5.71 -18.29
CA ALA A 87 5.65 -5.41 -17.84
C ALA A 87 4.94 -6.71 -17.39
N GLY A 88 5.50 -7.38 -16.38
CA GLY A 88 4.79 -8.44 -15.67
C GLY A 88 3.68 -7.83 -14.82
N ASP A 89 2.44 -7.97 -15.29
CA ASP A 89 1.10 -7.90 -14.63
C ASP A 89 0.95 -7.23 -13.24
N ALA A 90 1.68 -6.16 -12.99
CA ALA A 90 1.45 -5.23 -11.89
C ALA A 90 1.25 -3.88 -12.54
N ALA A 91 -0.02 -3.55 -12.83
CA ALA A 91 -0.47 -2.32 -13.45
C ALA A 91 0.42 -1.12 -13.06
N ASP A 92 1.24 -0.68 -14.01
CA ASP A 92 2.07 0.50 -13.88
C ASP A 92 1.19 1.71 -13.51
N PRO A 93 1.43 2.38 -12.37
CA PRO A 93 0.68 3.57 -12.02
C PRO A 93 0.95 4.75 -12.98
N ALA A 94 2.02 4.72 -13.78
CA ALA A 94 2.39 5.79 -14.71
C ALA A 94 1.71 5.70 -16.08
N THR A 95 1.28 4.50 -16.52
CA THR A 95 0.50 4.30 -17.76
C THR A 95 -0.99 4.10 -17.53
N ARG A 96 -1.47 4.19 -16.28
CA ARG A 96 -2.91 4.21 -16.02
C ARG A 96 -3.49 5.44 -16.74
N PRO A 97 -4.37 5.27 -17.75
CA PRO A 97 -5.04 6.42 -18.34
C PRO A 97 -5.64 7.22 -17.20
N ALA A 98 -5.45 8.54 -17.23
CA ALA A 98 -6.03 9.43 -16.22
C ALA A 98 -7.49 9.01 -16.07
N ALA A 99 -7.82 8.44 -14.90
CA ALA A 99 -9.16 7.96 -14.66
C ALA A 99 -10.08 9.13 -14.98
N PRO A 100 -11.18 8.92 -15.73
CA PRO A 100 -12.14 9.99 -15.95
C PRO A 100 -12.43 10.63 -14.59
N THR A 101 -12.47 11.96 -14.54
CA THR A 101 -12.82 12.69 -13.32
C THR A 101 -14.28 12.38 -12.99
N LEU A 102 -14.49 11.21 -12.40
CA LEU A 102 -15.75 10.80 -11.83
C LEU A 102 -15.97 11.68 -10.62
N ASP A 103 -17.21 12.11 -10.43
CA ASP A 103 -17.60 12.69 -9.15
C ASP A 103 -17.25 11.67 -8.05
N PRO A 104 -16.38 12.03 -7.08
CA PRO A 104 -15.95 11.11 -6.03
C PRO A 104 -17.12 10.62 -5.16
N ALA A 105 -18.29 11.28 -5.22
CA ALA A 105 -19.53 10.84 -4.57
C ALA A 105 -20.38 9.90 -5.45
N SER A 106 -19.98 9.61 -6.69
CA SER A 106 -20.70 8.67 -7.56
C SER A 106 -20.46 7.20 -7.12
N PRO A 107 -21.46 6.32 -7.30
CA PRO A 107 -21.30 4.90 -7.04
C PRO A 107 -20.15 4.29 -7.87
N SER A 108 -19.34 3.47 -7.24
CA SER A 108 -18.19 2.79 -7.84
C SER A 108 -18.17 1.32 -7.43
N PRO A 109 -17.58 0.41 -8.23
CA PRO A 109 -17.49 -1.00 -7.84
C PRO A 109 -16.66 -1.18 -6.55
N LEU A 110 -16.96 -2.24 -5.81
CA LEU A 110 -16.10 -2.66 -4.71
C LEU A 110 -14.73 -3.12 -5.23
N THR A 111 -13.68 -2.81 -4.48
CA THR A 111 -12.40 -3.50 -4.69
C THR A 111 -12.55 -5.00 -4.43
N PRO A 112 -11.71 -5.87 -5.02
CA PRO A 112 -11.79 -7.31 -4.78
C PRO A 112 -11.82 -7.70 -3.30
N LEU A 113 -11.00 -7.01 -2.48
CA LEU A 113 -10.97 -7.23 -1.04
C LEU A 113 -12.29 -6.78 -0.38
N GLN A 114 -12.80 -5.59 -0.70
CA GLN A 114 -14.10 -5.14 -0.18
C GLN A 114 -15.25 -6.08 -0.57
N HIS A 115 -15.24 -6.62 -1.79
CA HIS A 115 -16.23 -7.58 -2.26
C HIS A 115 -16.15 -8.89 -1.47
N ALA A 116 -14.95 -9.40 -1.20
CA ALA A 116 -14.75 -10.58 -0.36
C ALA A 116 -15.27 -10.37 1.08
N TYR A 117 -14.99 -9.21 1.69
CA TYR A 117 -15.54 -8.85 3.01
C TYR A 117 -17.07 -8.70 2.97
N TRP A 118 -17.63 -8.12 1.91
CA TRP A 118 -19.07 -7.96 1.74
C TRP A 118 -19.77 -9.32 1.62
N LEU A 119 -19.25 -10.22 0.79
CA LEU A 119 -19.73 -11.61 0.67
C LEU A 119 -19.63 -12.36 1.99
N GLY A 120 -18.48 -12.26 2.67
CA GLY A 120 -18.24 -12.93 3.95
C GLY A 120 -19.19 -12.51 5.06
N ARG A 121 -19.81 -11.31 4.97
CA ARG A 121 -20.80 -10.80 5.94
C ARG A 121 -22.25 -11.14 5.60
N GLN A 122 -22.50 -11.87 4.52
CA GLN A 122 -23.86 -12.27 4.17
C GLN A 122 -24.39 -13.33 5.14
N PRO A 123 -25.71 -13.33 5.44
CA PRO A 123 -26.31 -14.35 6.28
C PRO A 123 -25.99 -15.77 5.77
N GLY A 124 -25.64 -16.67 6.69
CA GLY A 124 -25.32 -18.06 6.37
C GLY A 124 -23.85 -18.32 6.00
N GLN A 125 -22.98 -17.31 5.97
CA GLN A 125 -21.54 -17.51 5.87
C GLN A 125 -20.89 -17.83 7.22
N PRO A 126 -19.87 -18.71 7.27
CA PRO A 126 -19.08 -18.92 8.48
C PRO A 126 -18.45 -17.59 8.93
N SER A 127 -18.70 -17.19 10.19
CA SER A 127 -18.24 -15.92 10.78
C SER A 127 -18.91 -14.64 10.22
N GLY A 128 -20.04 -14.75 9.52
CA GLY A 128 -20.69 -13.63 8.82
C GLY A 128 -21.24 -12.49 9.69
N SER A 129 -21.02 -12.51 11.00
CA SER A 129 -21.42 -11.46 11.93
C SER A 129 -20.27 -10.65 12.52
N VAL A 130 -19.00 -10.99 12.26
CA VAL A 130 -17.86 -10.34 12.94
C VAL A 130 -17.16 -9.36 12.01
N ALA A 131 -17.30 -8.06 12.29
CA ALA A 131 -16.43 -7.05 11.71
C ALA A 131 -15.00 -7.19 12.26
N ALA A 132 -14.01 -6.63 11.55
CA ALA A 132 -12.70 -6.44 12.15
C ALA A 132 -12.86 -5.49 13.34
N HIS A 133 -12.63 -5.99 14.55
CA HIS A 133 -12.67 -5.21 15.78
C HIS A 133 -11.25 -4.88 16.20
N PHE A 134 -11.03 -3.62 16.57
CA PHE A 134 -9.78 -3.13 17.11
C PHE A 134 -10.06 -2.56 18.50
N TYR A 135 -9.33 -3.03 19.50
CA TYR A 135 -9.45 -2.59 20.88
C TYR A 135 -8.10 -2.03 21.34
N VAL A 136 -8.15 -0.86 21.97
CA VAL A 136 -6.97 -0.19 22.54
C VAL A 136 -7.30 0.34 23.92
N GLU A 137 -6.36 0.20 24.83
CA GLU A 137 -6.38 0.83 26.14
C GLU A 137 -5.47 2.05 26.10
N LEU A 138 -5.94 3.16 26.67
CA LEU A 138 -5.21 4.42 26.70
C LEU A 138 -4.91 4.76 28.16
N ASP A 139 -3.65 4.66 28.55
CA ASP A 139 -3.18 5.09 29.85
C ASP A 139 -3.07 6.62 29.90
N GLY A 140 -3.75 7.24 30.86
CA GLY A 140 -3.72 8.70 31.03
C GLY A 140 -4.60 9.16 32.20
N ALA A 141 -4.38 10.38 32.65
CA ALA A 141 -5.26 11.01 33.64
C ALA A 141 -6.53 11.50 32.94
N ASP A 142 -7.65 10.81 33.21
CA ASP A 142 -9.02 11.22 32.89
C ASP A 142 -9.28 11.63 31.42
N PRO A 143 -9.45 10.66 30.50
CA PRO A 143 -9.74 10.96 29.10
C PRO A 143 -11.09 11.67 28.97
N ASP A 144 -11.06 12.92 28.49
CA ASP A 144 -12.25 13.72 28.19
C ASP A 144 -13.09 13.07 27.07
N PRO A 145 -14.28 12.51 27.38
CA PRO A 145 -15.10 11.80 26.40
C PRO A 145 -15.62 12.71 25.29
N GLU A 146 -15.88 13.99 25.59
CA GLU A 146 -16.39 14.95 24.62
C GLU A 146 -15.31 15.34 23.62
N ARG A 147 -14.07 15.50 24.08
CA ARG A 147 -12.92 15.72 23.20
C ARG A 147 -12.65 14.52 22.31
N LEU A 148 -12.77 13.30 22.84
CA LEU A 148 -12.62 12.07 22.04
C LEU A 148 -13.72 11.97 20.97
N ARG A 149 -14.98 12.23 21.34
CA ARG A 149 -16.12 12.23 20.42
C ARG A 149 -15.93 13.26 19.30
N ALA A 150 -15.47 14.47 19.64
CA ALA A 150 -15.17 15.51 18.65
C ALA A 150 -14.03 15.11 17.69
N ALA A 151 -12.97 14.48 18.21
CA ALA A 151 -11.86 13.98 17.40
C ALA A 151 -12.30 12.86 16.43
N LEU A 152 -13.13 11.92 16.89
CA LEU A 152 -13.70 10.86 16.05
C LEU A 152 -14.61 11.44 14.95
N ALA A 153 -15.47 12.40 15.29
CA ALA A 153 -16.30 13.08 14.30
C ALA A 153 -15.46 13.80 13.23
N ALA A 154 -14.35 14.45 13.63
CA ALA A 154 -13.42 15.08 12.70
C ALA A 154 -12.73 14.06 11.78
N LEU A 155 -12.36 12.89 12.29
CA LEU A 155 -11.79 11.80 11.49
C LEU A 155 -12.80 11.29 10.45
N VAL A 156 -14.05 11.05 10.86
CA VAL A 156 -15.15 10.61 9.97
C VAL A 156 -15.41 11.65 8.90
N ALA A 157 -15.48 12.95 9.25
CA ALA A 157 -15.66 14.03 8.27
C ALA A 157 -14.52 14.08 7.24
N ARG A 158 -13.27 13.96 7.70
CA ARG A 158 -12.05 14.01 6.86
C ARG A 158 -11.94 12.85 5.89
N HIS A 159 -12.33 11.64 6.28
CA HIS A 159 -12.09 10.42 5.50
C HIS A 159 -13.38 9.88 4.89
N ALA A 160 -13.53 10.05 3.57
CA ALA A 160 -14.68 9.53 2.81
C ALA A 160 -14.93 8.03 3.03
N SER A 161 -13.86 7.23 3.19
CA SER A 161 -13.93 5.79 3.47
C SER A 161 -14.69 5.43 4.75
N LEU A 162 -14.69 6.31 5.76
CA LEU A 162 -15.43 6.12 7.02
C LEU A 162 -16.92 6.50 6.89
N ARG A 163 -17.31 7.09 5.76
CA ARG A 163 -18.68 7.50 5.44
C ARG A 163 -19.18 6.81 4.17
N THR A 164 -18.57 5.70 3.79
CA THR A 164 -18.94 4.95 2.59
C THR A 164 -20.08 3.97 2.89
N ARG A 165 -21.14 4.04 2.09
CA ARG A 165 -22.20 3.04 2.05
C ARG A 165 -21.87 1.95 1.05
N PHE A 166 -22.02 0.69 1.46
CA PHE A 166 -21.99 -0.49 0.58
C PHE A 166 -23.42 -0.85 0.17
N ARG A 167 -23.63 -1.13 -1.11
CA ARG A 167 -24.95 -1.42 -1.70
C ARG A 167 -25.06 -2.89 -2.09
N ASP A 168 -26.29 -3.38 -2.22
CA ASP A 168 -26.56 -4.79 -2.52
C ASP A 168 -26.16 -5.21 -3.94
N ASP A 169 -25.94 -4.23 -4.82
CA ASP A 169 -25.47 -4.42 -6.20
C ASP A 169 -23.94 -4.56 -6.32
N GLY A 170 -23.22 -4.67 -5.19
CA GLY A 170 -21.76 -4.77 -5.19
C GLY A 170 -21.06 -3.45 -5.53
N THR A 171 -21.71 -2.32 -5.28
CA THR A 171 -21.11 -0.98 -5.40
C THR A 171 -20.95 -0.30 -4.04
N GLN A 172 -20.08 0.70 -3.99
CA GLN A 172 -19.87 1.60 -2.86
C GLN A 172 -20.12 3.04 -3.27
N GLN A 173 -20.59 3.85 -2.32
CA GLN A 173 -20.77 5.28 -2.51
C GLN A 173 -20.38 6.04 -1.25
N PRO A 174 -19.41 6.97 -1.31
CA PRO A 174 -19.15 7.91 -0.22
C PRO A 174 -20.34 8.85 -0.01
N LEU A 175 -20.72 9.08 1.24
CA LEU A 175 -21.71 10.10 1.58
C LEU A 175 -21.06 11.51 1.54
N PRO A 176 -21.85 12.59 1.53
CA PRO A 176 -21.37 13.95 1.77
C PRO A 176 -20.80 14.14 3.18
N ALA A 177 -19.96 15.16 3.38
CA ALA A 177 -19.45 15.51 4.70
C ALA A 177 -20.60 16.05 5.58
N GLY A 178 -20.75 15.50 6.79
CA GLY A 178 -21.84 15.85 7.71
C GLY A 178 -23.04 14.88 7.68
N GLU A 179 -23.09 13.96 6.72
CA GLU A 179 -24.01 12.83 6.76
C GLU A 179 -23.32 11.62 7.40
N GLU A 180 -23.91 11.11 8.48
CA GLU A 180 -23.49 9.84 9.07
C GLU A 180 -24.14 8.69 8.29
N PRO A 181 -23.39 7.61 8.00
CA PRO A 181 -24.00 6.40 7.47
C PRO A 181 -25.03 5.88 8.47
N PRO A 182 -26.19 5.37 7.99
CA PRO A 182 -27.21 4.82 8.88
C PRO A 182 -26.57 3.74 9.76
N ALA A 183 -26.96 3.71 11.04
CA ALA A 183 -26.50 2.68 11.97
C ALA A 183 -26.71 1.29 11.35
N ALA A 184 -25.66 0.47 11.37
CA ALA A 184 -25.74 -0.90 10.91
C ALA A 184 -26.85 -1.61 11.70
N ARG A 185 -27.85 -2.12 10.98
CA ARG A 185 -28.93 -2.95 11.54
C ARG A 185 -28.44 -4.35 11.84
#